data_AF-A0A831UL17-F1
#
_entry.id   AF-A0A831UL17-F1
#
_cell.length_a   1.000
_cell.length_b   1.000
_cell.length_c   1.000
_cell.angle_alpha   90.00
_cell.angle_beta   90.00
_cell.angle_gamma   90.00
#
_symmetry.space_group_name_H-M   'P 1'
#
loop_
_entity.id
_entity.type
_entity.pdbx_description
1 polymer ?
#
loop_
_entity_poly.entity_id
_entity_poly.type
_entity_poly.pdbx_seq_one_letter_code
_entity_poly.pdbx_strand_id
1 'polypeptide(L)'
;MSRVHTERRNLLIIAFMVAVLALLSVLAVRQGTLNIMPPEPAEIGYKRRSPDNAFYRFRSARDRLREVGVLPDPVEPAEGRRRSAREPARILWPATQPEQFALLEKCDYAISVARKAFWHPYYLCPDVGTVWTWTGEHMDFRPIAAVTAMRGLLRSHTQGADEEAFAYALDAVRMGRMVASDGPVYCYEMGSDMQWAGLRCLAEMAGLAASREVLEETLDALTELTARPVPIVP
;
A
#
# COMPACT_ATOMS: atom_id res chain seq x y z
N MET A 1 -59.40 16.15 8.29
CA MET A 1 -58.85 14.80 7.99
C MET A 1 -58.43 14.16 9.31
N SER A 2 -58.91 12.96 9.64
CA SER A 2 -58.66 12.33 10.94
C SER A 2 -57.19 11.87 11.06
N ARG A 3 -56.64 11.94 12.27
CA ARG A 3 -55.26 11.50 12.61
C ARG A 3 -54.94 10.09 12.07
N VAL A 4 -55.95 9.21 12.13
CA VAL A 4 -55.90 7.82 11.64
C VAL A 4 -55.66 7.71 10.13
N HIS A 5 -56.21 8.64 9.33
CA HIS A 5 -55.95 8.65 7.88
C HIS A 5 -54.53 9.07 7.54
N THR A 6 -53.96 10.01 8.31
CA THR A 6 -52.58 10.47 8.13
C THR A 6 -51.58 9.38 8.53
N GLU A 7 -51.84 8.67 9.64
CA GLU A 7 -51.00 7.55 10.10
C GLU A 7 -51.02 6.37 9.12
N ARG A 8 -52.20 5.99 8.61
CA ARG A 8 -52.31 4.94 7.56
C ARG A 8 -51.59 5.33 6.28
N ARG A 9 -51.69 6.59 5.85
CA ARG A 9 -50.97 7.09 4.66
C ARG A 9 -49.46 7.04 4.86
N ASN A 10 -48.96 7.43 6.03
CA ASN A 10 -47.54 7.40 6.34
C ASN A 10 -46.99 5.97 6.40
N LEU A 11 -47.74 5.03 6.99
CA LEU A 11 -47.39 3.60 7.00
C LEU A 11 -47.29 3.03 5.58
N LEU A 12 -48.22 3.38 4.69
CA LEU A 12 -48.19 2.95 3.29
C LEU A 12 -46.98 3.52 2.54
N ILE A 13 -46.60 4.78 2.80
CA ILE A 13 -45.40 5.41 2.21
C ILE A 13 -44.14 4.69 2.69
N ILE A 14 -44.03 4.41 3.99
CA ILE A 14 -42.87 3.69 4.54
C ILE A 14 -42.79 2.27 3.97
N ALA A 15 -43.92 1.54 3.92
CA ALA A 15 -43.97 0.20 3.34
C ALA A 15 -43.58 0.21 1.86
N PHE A 16 -44.02 1.23 1.09
CA PHE A 16 -43.63 1.40 -0.30
C PHE A 16 -42.13 1.71 -0.44
N MET A 17 -41.57 2.60 0.38
CA MET A 17 -40.13 2.90 0.37
C MET A 17 -39.29 1.66 0.68
N VAL A 18 -39.69 0.86 1.67
CA VAL A 18 -39.02 -0.40 2.02
C VAL A 18 -39.11 -1.40 0.88
N ALA A 19 -40.28 -1.54 0.25
CA ALA A 19 -40.47 -2.44 -0.89
C ALA A 19 -39.62 -2.02 -2.10
N VAL A 20 -39.52 -0.73 -2.40
CA VAL A 20 -38.66 -0.19 -3.46
C VAL A 20 -37.20 -0.41 -3.13
N LEU A 21 -36.75 -0.16 -1.90
CA LEU A 21 -35.37 -0.44 -1.48
C LEU A 21 -35.03 -1.93 -1.59
N ALA A 22 -35.93 -2.81 -1.16
CA ALA A 22 -35.76 -4.27 -1.28
C ALA A 22 -35.69 -4.70 -2.75
N LEU A 23 -36.56 -4.16 -3.60
CA LEU A 23 -36.53 -4.42 -5.04
C LEU A 23 -35.24 -3.94 -5.68
N LEU A 24 -34.79 -2.71 -5.38
CA LEU A 24 -33.53 -2.16 -5.87
C LEU A 24 -32.34 -3.00 -5.39
N SER A 25 -32.38 -3.50 -4.16
CA SER A 25 -31.34 -4.40 -3.61
C SER A 25 -31.32 -5.73 -4.35
N VAL A 26 -32.49 -6.34 -4.60
CA VAL A 26 -32.59 -7.58 -5.38
C VAL A 26 -32.15 -7.38 -6.82
N LEU A 27 -32.51 -6.26 -7.45
CA LEU A 27 -32.07 -5.91 -8.80
C LEU A 27 -30.57 -5.67 -8.86
N ALA A 28 -29.99 -4.97 -7.89
CA ALA A 28 -28.54 -4.77 -7.78
C ALA A 28 -27.79 -6.08 -7.57
N VAL A 29 -28.32 -7.00 -6.76
CA VAL A 29 -27.73 -8.34 -6.57
C VAL A 29 -27.87 -9.19 -7.84
N ARG A 30 -29.01 -9.12 -8.54
CA ARG A 30 -29.26 -9.88 -9.78
C ARG A 30 -28.50 -9.36 -11.00
N GLN A 31 -28.19 -8.06 -11.05
CA GLN A 31 -27.39 -7.48 -12.13
C GLN A 31 -25.91 -7.89 -12.07
N GLY A 32 -25.49 -8.65 -11.05
CA GLY A 32 -24.08 -8.88 -10.78
C GLY A 32 -23.40 -7.58 -10.36
N THR A 33 -22.11 -7.63 -10.07
CA THR A 33 -21.29 -6.42 -9.88
C THR A 33 -21.62 -5.45 -11.00
N LEU A 34 -22.26 -4.32 -10.66
CA LEU A 34 -22.34 -3.15 -11.52
C LEU A 34 -20.89 -2.72 -11.79
N ASN A 35 -20.27 -3.35 -12.79
CA ASN A 35 -19.04 -2.88 -13.39
C ASN A 35 -19.42 -1.62 -14.14
N ILE A 36 -19.51 -0.52 -13.40
CA ILE A 36 -19.61 0.85 -13.93
C ILE A 36 -18.33 1.17 -14.74
N MET A 37 -17.28 0.38 -14.58
CA MET A 37 -16.08 0.46 -15.40
C MET A 37 -16.21 -0.34 -16.69
N PRO A 38 -15.75 0.20 -17.83
CA PRO A 38 -15.66 -0.55 -19.07
C PRO A 38 -14.82 -1.82 -18.86
N PRO A 39 -15.07 -2.88 -19.65
CA PRO A 39 -14.26 -4.09 -19.56
C PRO A 39 -12.79 -3.77 -19.74
N GLU A 40 -11.96 -4.33 -18.86
CA GLU A 40 -10.51 -4.15 -18.91
C GLU A 40 -9.96 -4.64 -20.26
N PRO A 41 -9.09 -3.87 -20.96
CA PRO A 41 -8.46 -4.33 -22.18
C PRO A 41 -7.67 -5.62 -21.95
N ALA A 42 -7.73 -6.55 -22.92
CA ALA A 42 -7.07 -7.86 -22.81
C ALA A 42 -5.56 -7.76 -22.54
N GLU A 43 -4.91 -6.72 -23.06
CA GLU A 43 -3.50 -6.40 -22.81
C GLU A 43 -3.22 -6.18 -21.31
N ILE A 44 -4.08 -5.39 -20.63
CA ILE A 44 -3.92 -5.13 -19.19
C ILE A 44 -4.16 -6.41 -18.39
N GLY A 45 -5.16 -7.22 -18.78
CA GLY A 45 -5.41 -8.52 -18.17
C GLY A 45 -4.24 -9.52 -18.35
N TYR A 46 -3.48 -9.44 -19.44
CA TYR A 46 -2.24 -10.20 -19.62
C TYR A 46 -1.10 -9.65 -18.76
N LYS A 47 -0.85 -8.33 -18.83
CA LYS A 47 0.19 -7.65 -18.03
C LYS A 47 0.01 -7.90 -16.53
N ARG A 48 -1.22 -7.86 -16.03
CA ARG A 48 -1.59 -8.12 -14.63
C ARG A 48 -1.12 -9.50 -14.14
N ARG A 49 -1.19 -10.52 -15.01
CA ARG A 49 -0.78 -11.90 -14.71
C ARG A 49 0.66 -12.21 -15.10
N SER A 50 1.34 -11.29 -15.77
CA SER A 50 2.72 -11.47 -16.21
C SER A 50 3.69 -11.52 -15.03
N PRO A 51 4.72 -12.39 -15.05
CA PRO A 51 5.81 -12.36 -14.08
C PRO A 51 6.59 -11.03 -14.05
N ASP A 52 6.45 -10.21 -15.11
CA ASP A 52 7.06 -8.89 -15.23
C ASP A 52 6.25 -7.79 -14.50
N ASN A 53 5.25 -8.18 -13.73
CA ASN A 53 4.49 -7.26 -12.90
C ASN A 53 5.19 -7.05 -11.55
N ALA A 54 5.51 -5.80 -11.21
CA ALA A 54 6.14 -5.42 -9.94
C ALA A 54 5.37 -5.94 -8.70
N PHE A 55 4.04 -6.11 -8.82
CA PHE A 55 3.20 -6.68 -7.76
C PHE A 55 3.76 -8.01 -7.22
N TYR A 56 4.22 -8.91 -8.09
CA TYR A 56 4.70 -10.22 -7.65
C TYR A 56 6.01 -10.11 -6.87
N ARG A 57 6.85 -9.12 -7.16
CA ARG A 57 8.08 -8.85 -6.38
C ARG A 57 7.75 -8.32 -4.98
N PHE A 58 6.81 -7.38 -4.87
CA PHE A 58 6.35 -6.91 -3.56
C PHE A 58 5.64 -8.02 -2.76
N ARG A 59 4.82 -8.84 -3.43
CA ARG A 59 4.22 -10.02 -2.79
C ARG A 59 5.27 -10.97 -2.24
N SER A 60 6.27 -11.35 -3.06
CA SER A 60 7.36 -12.22 -2.60
C SER A 60 8.14 -11.59 -1.44
N ALA A 61 8.48 -10.30 -1.50
CA ALA A 61 9.17 -9.62 -0.40
C ALA A 61 8.34 -9.64 0.90
N ARG A 62 7.02 -9.38 0.84
CA ARG A 62 6.13 -9.47 2.00
C ARG A 62 6.12 -10.88 2.59
N ASP A 63 6.00 -11.90 1.74
CA ASP A 63 5.94 -13.29 2.20
C ASP A 63 7.26 -13.67 2.90
N ARG A 64 8.41 -13.15 2.45
CA ARG A 64 9.69 -13.27 3.17
C ARG A 64 9.71 -12.53 4.51
N LEU A 65 9.07 -11.37 4.63
CA LEU A 65 8.93 -10.67 5.92
C LEU A 65 8.10 -11.47 6.93
N ARG A 66 7.13 -12.27 6.48
CA ARG A 66 6.41 -13.22 7.34
C ARG A 66 7.33 -14.34 7.81
N GLU A 67 8.09 -14.94 6.90
CA GLU A 67 9.03 -16.03 7.24
C GLU A 67 10.05 -15.63 8.32
N VAL A 68 10.47 -14.36 8.37
CA VAL A 68 11.40 -13.84 9.39
C VAL A 68 10.71 -13.29 10.64
N GLY A 69 9.39 -13.41 10.75
CA GLY A 69 8.61 -13.03 11.93
C GLY A 69 8.34 -11.53 12.08
N VAL A 70 8.56 -10.72 11.04
CA VAL A 70 8.20 -9.28 11.05
C VAL A 70 6.70 -9.09 10.91
N LEU A 71 6.05 -9.98 10.15
CA LEU A 71 4.62 -9.95 9.92
C LEU A 71 3.96 -11.16 10.58
N PRO A 72 2.78 -10.96 11.20
CA PRO A 72 2.02 -12.07 11.73
C PRO A 72 1.59 -13.02 10.60
N ASP A 73 1.39 -14.28 10.96
CA ASP A 73 0.72 -15.24 10.09
C ASP A 73 -0.68 -14.76 9.75
N PRO A 74 -1.17 -15.01 8.52
CA PRO A 74 -2.52 -14.63 8.13
C PRO A 74 -3.53 -15.34 9.05
N VAL A 75 -4.38 -14.56 9.72
CA VAL A 75 -5.44 -15.09 10.59
C VAL A 75 -6.69 -15.31 9.75
N GLU A 76 -7.51 -16.31 10.09
CA GLU A 76 -8.80 -16.48 9.41
C GLU A 76 -9.65 -15.20 9.51
N PRO A 77 -10.41 -14.85 8.45
CA PRO A 77 -11.06 -13.55 8.28
C PRO A 77 -12.10 -13.18 9.38
N ALA A 78 -12.44 -14.12 10.27
CA ALA A 78 -13.36 -13.88 11.39
C ALA A 78 -12.73 -13.06 12.54
N GLU A 79 -11.41 -13.15 12.76
CA GLU A 79 -10.72 -12.50 13.90
C GLU A 79 -9.86 -11.28 13.52
N GLY A 80 -9.54 -11.09 12.24
CA GLY A 80 -8.62 -10.06 11.72
C GLY A 80 -9.07 -8.59 11.86
N ARG A 81 -10.21 -8.30 12.50
CA ARG A 81 -10.81 -6.95 12.52
C ARG A 81 -10.03 -5.88 13.32
N ARG A 82 -9.00 -6.21 14.10
CA ARG A 82 -8.40 -5.24 15.05
C ARG A 82 -6.89 -5.09 15.09
N ARG A 83 -6.09 -6.02 14.57
CA ARG A 83 -4.62 -5.89 14.57
C ARG A 83 -4.11 -5.53 13.19
N SER A 84 -4.32 -4.27 12.82
CA SER A 84 -3.88 -3.76 11.52
C SER A 84 -2.35 -3.81 11.42
N ALA A 85 -1.83 -4.17 10.25
CA ALA A 85 -0.43 -4.13 9.84
C ALA A 85 0.28 -2.75 9.95
N ARG A 86 -0.33 -1.76 10.60
CA ARG A 86 0.34 -0.58 11.17
C ARG A 86 1.22 -0.92 12.38
N GLU A 87 0.95 -2.00 13.11
CA GLU A 87 1.75 -2.40 14.30
C GLU A 87 3.21 -2.76 13.97
N PRO A 88 3.53 -3.60 12.98
CA PRO A 88 4.91 -3.97 12.65
C PRO A 88 5.81 -2.77 12.34
N ALA A 89 5.32 -1.84 11.53
CA ALA A 89 6.07 -0.63 11.16
C ALA A 89 6.27 0.32 12.36
N ARG A 90 5.34 0.35 13.32
CA ARG A 90 5.48 1.12 14.57
C ARG A 90 6.48 0.49 15.53
N ILE A 91 6.53 -0.85 15.62
CA ILE A 91 7.45 -1.57 16.52
C ILE A 91 8.91 -1.32 16.14
N LEU A 92 9.16 -1.20 14.84
CA LEU A 92 10.50 -1.01 14.31
C LEU A 92 10.97 0.45 14.33
N TRP A 93 10.08 1.41 14.63
CA TRP A 93 10.41 2.84 14.59
C TRP A 93 10.44 3.50 15.98
N PRO A 94 11.50 4.25 16.33
CA PRO A 94 12.78 4.34 15.64
C PRO A 94 13.62 3.08 15.90
N ALA A 95 14.51 2.72 14.97
CA ALA A 95 15.45 1.63 15.16
C ALA A 95 16.60 2.13 16.05
N THR A 96 16.47 2.02 17.36
CA THR A 96 17.45 2.50 18.34
C THR A 96 18.01 1.38 19.21
N GLN A 97 17.44 0.18 19.13
CA GLN A 97 17.78 -0.95 19.97
C GLN A 97 18.51 -2.05 19.19
N PRO A 98 19.50 -2.74 19.78
CA PRO A 98 20.24 -3.81 19.12
C PRO A 98 19.34 -4.93 18.55
N GLU A 99 18.25 -5.28 19.23
CA GLU A 99 17.28 -6.26 18.73
C GLU A 99 16.59 -5.83 17.42
N GLN A 100 16.34 -4.53 17.23
CA GLN A 100 15.75 -4.00 16.01
C GLN A 100 16.77 -4.07 14.85
N PHE A 101 18.06 -3.88 15.12
CA PHE A 101 19.11 -4.03 14.11
C PHE A 101 19.26 -5.47 13.64
N ALA A 102 19.31 -6.42 14.58
CA ALA A 102 19.35 -7.84 14.24
C ALA A 102 18.10 -8.29 13.45
N LEU A 103 16.94 -7.68 13.72
CA LEU A 103 15.73 -7.93 12.95
C LEU A 103 15.79 -7.32 11.55
N LEU A 104 16.32 -6.10 11.39
CA LEU A 104 16.51 -5.46 10.08
C LEU A 104 17.49 -6.24 9.19
N GLU A 105 18.58 -6.78 9.75
CA GLU A 105 19.50 -7.65 9.01
C GLU A 105 18.81 -8.90 8.45
N LYS A 106 17.91 -9.51 9.22
CA LYS A 106 17.08 -10.64 8.72
C LYS A 106 16.16 -10.22 7.57
N CYS A 107 15.83 -8.93 7.45
CA CYS A 107 15.01 -8.40 6.38
C CYS A 107 15.78 -8.11 5.08
N ASP A 108 17.13 -8.15 5.07
CA ASP A 108 17.95 -7.73 3.92
C ASP A 108 17.57 -8.50 2.64
N TYR A 109 17.22 -9.79 2.77
CA TYR A 109 16.76 -10.58 1.63
C TYR A 109 15.41 -10.09 1.09
N ALA A 110 14.45 -9.79 1.96
CA ALA A 110 13.15 -9.26 1.56
C ALA A 110 13.29 -7.87 0.91
N ILE A 111 14.15 -7.01 1.45
CA ILE A 111 14.48 -5.69 0.90
C ILE A 111 15.08 -5.85 -0.51
N SER A 112 16.06 -6.74 -0.68
CA SER A 112 16.65 -7.04 -1.99
C SER A 112 15.61 -7.49 -3.02
N VAL A 113 14.68 -8.36 -2.62
CA VAL A 113 13.57 -8.81 -3.48
C VAL A 113 12.64 -7.65 -3.85
N ALA A 114 12.33 -6.76 -2.90
CA ALA A 114 11.48 -5.59 -3.15
C ALA A 114 12.12 -4.60 -4.13
N ARG A 115 13.43 -4.33 -4.00
CA ARG A 115 14.16 -3.43 -4.90
C ARG A 115 14.18 -3.92 -6.35
N LYS A 116 14.15 -5.24 -6.56
CA LYS A 116 14.00 -5.83 -7.90
C LYS A 116 12.68 -5.45 -8.58
N ALA A 117 11.68 -4.95 -7.85
CA ALA A 117 10.44 -4.43 -8.42
C ALA A 117 10.69 -3.25 -9.37
N PHE A 118 11.75 -2.45 -9.15
CA PHE A 118 12.05 -1.29 -10.00
C PHE A 118 12.57 -1.65 -11.39
N TRP A 119 12.88 -2.92 -11.63
CA TRP A 119 13.24 -3.44 -12.96
C TRP A 119 12.01 -3.86 -13.77
N HIS A 120 10.82 -3.77 -13.17
CA HIS A 120 9.57 -4.14 -13.82
C HIS A 120 8.89 -2.88 -14.37
N PRO A 121 8.32 -2.94 -15.58
CA PRO A 121 7.79 -1.77 -16.27
C PRO A 121 6.48 -1.23 -15.70
N TYR A 122 5.78 -1.98 -14.85
CA TYR A 122 4.48 -1.58 -14.29
C TYR A 122 4.14 -2.33 -12.99
N TYR A 123 3.24 -1.74 -12.21
CA TYR A 123 2.55 -2.39 -11.09
C TYR A 123 1.05 -2.51 -11.38
N LEU A 124 0.52 -3.73 -11.40
CA LEU A 124 -0.91 -3.98 -11.63
C LEU A 124 -1.45 -4.99 -10.61
N CYS A 125 -2.32 -4.55 -9.69
CA CYS A 125 -2.85 -5.44 -8.65
C CYS A 125 -3.78 -6.54 -9.22
N PRO A 126 -3.50 -7.85 -9.07
CA PRO A 126 -4.31 -8.92 -9.67
C PRO A 126 -5.77 -8.92 -9.24
N ASP A 127 -6.07 -8.44 -8.04
CA ASP A 127 -7.41 -8.40 -7.47
C ASP A 127 -8.08 -7.06 -7.80
N VAL A 128 -8.68 -6.95 -9.00
CA VAL A 128 -9.50 -5.80 -9.42
C VAL A 128 -10.97 -6.23 -9.36
N GLY A 129 -11.73 -5.72 -8.38
CA GLY A 129 -13.19 -5.84 -8.42
C GLY A 129 -13.92 -6.14 -7.11
N THR A 130 -13.23 -6.37 -6.00
CA THR A 130 -13.92 -6.51 -4.71
C THR A 130 -13.83 -5.19 -3.97
N VAL A 131 -14.91 -4.41 -4.05
CA VAL A 131 -15.27 -3.44 -3.01
C VAL A 131 -15.19 -4.21 -1.70
N TRP A 132 -14.07 -4.06 -1.00
CA TRP A 132 -13.79 -4.76 0.24
C TRP A 132 -13.89 -6.30 0.14
N THR A 133 -12.92 -6.99 -0.46
CA THR A 133 -12.47 -8.19 0.26
C THR A 133 -11.78 -7.66 1.50
N TRP A 134 -12.46 -7.79 2.65
CA TRP A 134 -12.07 -7.35 4.00
C TRP A 134 -10.73 -7.93 4.50
N THR A 135 -9.91 -8.50 3.61
CA THR A 135 -8.61 -9.14 3.87
C THR A 135 -7.47 -8.32 3.29
N GLY A 136 -7.41 -7.02 3.62
CA GLY A 136 -6.30 -6.12 3.27
C GLY A 136 -4.89 -6.69 3.56
N GLU A 137 -4.80 -7.77 4.33
CA GLU A 137 -3.62 -8.62 4.52
C GLU A 137 -2.96 -9.14 3.23
N HIS A 138 -3.70 -9.31 2.12
CA HIS A 138 -3.14 -9.82 0.86
C HIS A 138 -2.49 -8.75 -0.02
N MET A 139 -2.63 -7.46 0.32
CA MET A 139 -2.07 -6.37 -0.49
C MET A 139 -1.24 -5.39 0.33
N ASP A 140 -1.17 -5.52 1.65
CA ASP A 140 -0.41 -4.58 2.48
C ASP A 140 1.11 -4.72 2.29
N PHE A 141 1.69 -3.71 1.62
CA PHE A 141 3.12 -3.58 1.37
C PHE A 141 3.78 -2.49 2.22
N ARG A 142 3.04 -1.82 3.12
CA ARG A 142 3.58 -0.81 4.04
C ARG A 142 4.76 -1.31 4.87
N PRO A 143 4.72 -2.55 5.40
CA PRO A 143 5.86 -3.08 6.15
C PRO A 143 7.15 -3.18 5.33
N ILE A 144 7.07 -3.45 4.02
CA ILE A 144 8.25 -3.52 3.13
C ILE A 144 8.89 -2.13 3.00
N ALA A 145 8.08 -1.11 2.73
CA ALA A 145 8.58 0.26 2.64
C ALA A 145 9.20 0.71 3.97
N ALA A 146 8.54 0.38 5.09
CA ALA A 146 9.07 0.66 6.42
C ALA A 146 10.44 0.02 6.64
N VAL A 147 10.58 -1.31 6.50
CA VAL A 147 11.87 -2.00 6.74
C VAL A 147 12.96 -1.52 5.80
N THR A 148 12.61 -1.19 4.55
CA THR A 148 13.56 -0.64 3.58
C THR A 148 14.07 0.73 4.07
N ALA A 149 13.17 1.62 4.47
CA ALA A 149 13.53 2.95 4.94
C ALA A 149 14.37 2.88 6.24
N MET A 150 13.96 2.03 7.19
CA MET A 150 14.69 1.82 8.44
C MET A 150 16.06 1.19 8.25
N ARG A 151 16.28 0.40 7.19
CA ARG A 151 17.61 -0.10 6.83
C ARG A 151 18.56 1.03 6.45
N GLY A 152 18.05 2.04 5.74
CA GLY A 152 18.77 3.28 5.45
C GLY A 152 19.13 4.04 6.72
N LEU A 153 18.17 4.22 7.63
CA LEU A 153 18.41 4.87 8.92
C LEU A 153 19.46 4.11 9.76
N LEU A 154 19.38 2.77 9.85
CA LEU A 154 20.39 1.94 10.51
C LEU A 154 21.78 2.16 9.91
N ARG A 155 21.88 2.16 8.58
CA ARG A 155 23.14 2.44 7.90
C ARG A 155 23.66 3.83 8.28
N SER A 156 22.79 4.85 8.28
CA SER A 156 23.18 6.21 8.63
C SER A 156 23.80 6.31 10.03
N HIS A 157 23.28 5.56 10.99
CA HIS A 157 23.80 5.52 12.36
C HIS A 157 25.10 4.73 12.53
N THR A 158 25.33 3.72 11.69
CA THR A 158 26.44 2.77 11.85
C THR A 158 27.62 3.04 10.93
N GLN A 159 27.36 3.56 9.73
CA GLN A 159 28.33 3.74 8.65
C GLN A 159 28.39 5.19 8.15
N GLY A 160 27.45 6.05 8.59
CA GLY A 160 27.34 7.44 8.17
C GLY A 160 26.18 7.67 7.21
N ALA A 161 25.67 8.90 7.19
CA ALA A 161 24.58 9.33 6.31
C ALA A 161 25.10 9.57 4.88
N ASP A 162 25.44 8.47 4.19
CA ASP A 162 25.97 8.43 2.83
C ASP A 162 24.88 8.20 1.76
N GLU A 163 25.26 8.27 0.48
CA GLU A 163 24.36 8.07 -0.66
C GLU A 163 23.56 6.77 -0.56
N GLU A 164 24.17 5.68 -0.10
CA GLU A 164 23.51 4.39 0.00
C GLU A 164 22.45 4.38 1.11
N ALA A 165 22.69 5.05 2.25
CA ALA A 165 21.69 5.23 3.30
C ALA A 165 20.45 5.99 2.79
N PHE A 166 20.69 7.08 2.06
CA PHE A 166 19.62 7.86 1.42
C PHE A 166 18.90 7.07 0.32
N ALA A 167 19.61 6.24 -0.45
CA ALA A 167 19.03 5.40 -1.49
C ALA A 167 17.98 4.42 -0.94
N TYR A 168 18.19 3.85 0.26
CA TYR A 168 17.17 3.00 0.91
C TYR A 168 15.88 3.77 1.23
N ALA A 169 15.99 5.00 1.73
CA ALA A 169 14.83 5.82 2.05
C ALA A 169 14.10 6.29 0.77
N LEU A 170 14.86 6.66 -0.28
CA LEU A 170 14.31 6.96 -1.60
C LEU A 170 13.63 5.75 -2.24
N ASP A 171 14.18 4.54 -2.09
CA ASP A 171 13.57 3.30 -2.56
C ASP A 171 12.20 3.08 -1.88
N ALA A 172 12.07 3.34 -0.58
CA ALA A 172 10.77 3.27 0.10
C ALA A 172 9.74 4.27 -0.47
N VAL A 173 10.17 5.50 -0.77
CA VAL A 173 9.33 6.51 -1.47
C VAL A 173 8.92 5.99 -2.85
N ARG A 174 9.87 5.44 -3.62
CA ARG A 174 9.65 4.90 -4.96
C ARG A 174 8.67 3.72 -4.96
N MET A 175 8.75 2.83 -3.97
CA MET A 175 7.77 1.73 -3.80
C MET A 175 6.36 2.28 -3.60
N GLY A 176 6.21 3.25 -2.68
CA GLY A 176 4.92 3.87 -2.41
C GLY A 176 4.37 4.64 -3.61
N ARG A 177 5.25 5.28 -4.40
CA ARG A 177 4.89 5.99 -5.63
C ARG A 177 4.36 5.03 -6.69
N MET A 178 5.02 3.91 -6.90
CA MET A 178 4.60 2.87 -7.84
C MET A 178 3.21 2.31 -7.45
N VAL A 179 3.00 2.02 -6.16
CA VAL A 179 1.70 1.56 -5.64
C VAL A 179 0.60 2.62 -5.77
N ALA A 180 0.91 3.90 -5.52
CA ALA A 180 -0.08 4.98 -5.55
C ALA A 180 -0.45 5.42 -6.98
N SER A 181 0.45 5.25 -7.95
CA SER A 181 0.26 5.77 -9.31
C SER A 181 -0.28 4.71 -10.27
N ASP A 182 0.27 3.49 -10.20
CA ASP A 182 -0.09 2.40 -11.12
C ASP A 182 -1.11 1.44 -10.49
N GLY A 183 -1.23 1.49 -9.16
CA GLY A 183 -2.19 0.70 -8.42
C GLY A 183 -3.64 1.16 -8.67
N PRO A 184 -4.62 0.28 -8.36
CA PRO A 184 -6.01 0.67 -8.41
C PRO A 184 -6.31 1.78 -7.39
N VAL A 185 -7.40 2.53 -7.58
CA VAL A 185 -7.74 3.74 -6.79
C VAL A 185 -7.68 3.52 -5.27
N TYR A 186 -8.04 2.33 -4.79
CA TYR A 186 -8.01 1.97 -3.36
C TYR A 186 -6.61 1.73 -2.79
N CYS A 187 -5.58 1.57 -3.63
CA CYS A 187 -4.19 1.45 -3.20
C CYS A 187 -3.50 2.81 -2.97
N TYR A 188 -4.15 3.93 -3.30
CA TYR A 188 -3.56 5.26 -3.12
C TYR A 188 -3.19 5.55 -1.65
N GLU A 189 -4.09 5.28 -0.69
CA GLU A 189 -3.82 5.48 0.74
C GLU A 189 -2.61 4.66 1.19
N MET A 190 -2.56 3.39 0.78
CA MET A 190 -1.45 2.50 1.09
C MET A 190 -0.12 3.00 0.51
N GLY A 191 -0.12 3.40 -0.76
CA GLY A 191 1.08 3.97 -1.40
C GLY A 191 1.51 5.29 -0.76
N SER A 192 0.57 6.11 -0.28
CA SER A 192 0.86 7.32 0.49
C SER A 192 1.49 6.99 1.85
N ASP A 193 0.95 6.01 2.58
CA ASP A 193 1.52 5.54 3.85
C ASP A 193 2.96 5.01 3.67
N MET A 194 3.22 4.30 2.57
CA MET A 194 4.56 3.81 2.21
C MET A 194 5.55 4.96 1.98
N GLN A 195 5.13 6.00 1.24
CA GLN A 195 5.95 7.18 0.99
C GLN A 195 6.32 7.89 2.29
N TRP A 196 5.39 7.99 3.24
CA TRP A 196 5.63 8.60 4.55
C TRP A 196 6.77 7.94 5.33
N ALA A 197 6.92 6.62 5.25
CA ALA A 197 8.02 5.92 5.92
C ALA A 197 9.40 6.36 5.37
N GLY A 198 9.51 6.47 4.04
CA GLY A 198 10.72 6.97 3.38
C GLY A 198 11.00 8.43 3.71
N LEU A 199 10.00 9.31 3.58
CA LEU A 199 10.13 10.74 3.86
C LEU A 199 10.56 11.01 5.31
N ARG A 200 10.03 10.24 6.27
CA ARG A 200 10.43 10.35 7.68
C ARG A 200 11.91 9.99 7.89
N CYS A 201 12.40 8.93 7.23
CA CYS A 201 13.83 8.59 7.25
C CYS A 201 14.69 9.68 6.64
N LEU A 202 14.30 10.20 5.48
CA LEU A 202 15.04 11.28 4.82
C LEU A 202 15.20 12.49 5.73
N ALA A 203 14.11 12.90 6.39
CA ALA A 203 14.13 14.03 7.33
C ALA A 203 15.04 13.76 8.54
N GLU A 204 15.03 12.54 9.08
CA GLU A 204 15.88 12.16 10.21
C GLU A 204 17.36 12.09 9.82
N MET A 205 17.68 11.45 8.70
CA MET A 205 19.06 11.34 8.17
C MET A 205 19.64 12.69 7.76
N ALA A 206 18.82 13.61 7.25
CA ALA A 206 19.26 14.98 6.96
C ALA A 206 19.74 15.73 8.22
N GLY A 207 19.23 15.36 9.40
CA GLY A 207 19.70 15.87 10.69
C GLY A 207 21.04 15.31 11.16
N LEU A 208 21.55 14.23 10.56
CA LEU A 208 22.75 13.51 10.99
C LEU A 208 24.07 13.99 10.34
N ALA A 209 24.11 15.25 9.90
CA ALA A 209 25.29 15.89 9.28
C ALA A 209 25.74 15.22 7.96
N ALA A 210 24.79 14.84 7.11
CA ALA A 210 25.07 14.46 5.72
C ALA A 210 25.82 15.58 4.97
N SER A 211 26.67 15.22 4.01
CA SER A 211 27.34 16.22 3.17
C SER A 211 26.31 17.00 2.35
N ARG A 212 26.62 18.25 2.03
CA ARG A 212 25.74 19.09 1.22
C ARG A 212 25.45 18.46 -0.15
N GLU A 213 26.45 17.84 -0.76
CA GLU A 213 26.34 17.14 -2.05
C GLU A 213 25.32 16.01 -2.00
N VAL A 214 25.41 15.13 -0.99
CA VAL A 214 24.44 14.03 -0.79
C VAL A 214 23.02 14.55 -0.60
N LEU A 215 22.85 15.66 0.15
CA LEU A 215 21.54 16.27 0.35
C LEU A 215 20.98 16.88 -0.93
N GLU A 216 21.81 17.56 -1.74
CA GLU A 216 21.39 18.14 -3.02
C GLU A 216 20.97 17.04 -4.01
N GLU A 217 21.77 15.98 -4.18
CA GLU A 217 21.43 14.84 -5.04
C GLU A 217 20.16 14.11 -4.57
N THR A 218 20.00 13.95 -3.25
CA THR A 218 18.79 13.35 -2.67
C THR A 218 17.55 14.20 -2.94
N LEU A 219 17.67 15.53 -2.85
CA LEU A 219 16.56 16.45 -3.12
C LEU A 219 16.17 16.45 -4.60
N ASP A 220 17.14 16.38 -5.51
CA ASP A 220 16.91 16.26 -6.94
C ASP A 220 16.15 14.96 -7.26
N ALA A 221 16.63 13.82 -6.72
CA ALA A 221 15.96 12.53 -6.87
C ALA A 221 14.54 12.53 -6.27
N LEU A 222 14.35 13.15 -5.11
CA LEU A 222 13.02 13.26 -4.49
C LEU A 222 12.07 14.15 -5.31
N THR A 223 12.59 15.24 -5.90
CA THR A 223 11.82 16.12 -6.77
C THR A 223 11.37 15.38 -8.03
N GLU A 224 12.24 14.58 -8.62
CA GLU A 224 11.90 13.72 -9.77
C GLU A 224 10.83 12.68 -9.38
N LEU A 225 10.99 12.00 -8.25
CA LEU A 225 10.05 10.98 -7.77
C LEU A 225 8.66 11.54 -7.43
N THR A 226 8.60 12.77 -6.92
CA THR A 226 7.35 13.45 -6.52
C THR A 226 6.71 14.26 -7.64
N ALA A 227 7.39 14.40 -8.79
CA ALA A 227 6.80 14.99 -9.99
C ALA A 227 5.48 14.28 -10.36
N ARG A 228 4.52 15.02 -10.90
CA ARG A 228 3.22 14.43 -11.30
C ARG A 228 3.48 13.31 -12.31
N PRO A 229 2.82 12.14 -12.16
CA PRO A 229 3.01 11.07 -13.12
C PRO A 229 2.45 11.56 -14.46
N VAL A 230 3.24 11.43 -15.53
CA VAL A 230 2.71 11.67 -16.88
C VAL A 230 1.73 10.52 -17.14
N PRO A 231 0.44 10.79 -17.38
CA PRO A 231 -0.50 9.73 -17.71
C PRO A 231 0.02 8.97 -18.93
N ILE A 232 -0.04 7.65 -18.90
CA ILE A 232 0.12 6.85 -20.12
C ILE A 232 -1.00 7.32 -21.04
N VAL A 233 -0.66 8.06 -22.09
CA VAL A 233 -1.61 8.55 -23.09
C VAL A 233 -2.29 7.32 -23.70
N PRO A 234 -3.64 7.28 -23.78
CA PRO A 234 -4.37 6.14 -24.33
C PRO A 234 -4.04 5.89 -25.81
#